data_AF-A0AAD2PX54-F1
#
_entry.id   AF-A0AAD2PX54-F1
#
_cell.length_a   1.000
_cell.length_b   1.000
_cell.length_c   1.000
_cell.angle_alpha   90.00
_cell.angle_beta   90.00
_cell.angle_gamma   90.00
#
_symmetry.space_group_name_H-M   'P 1'
#
loop_
_entity.id
_entity.type
_entity.pdbx_description
1 polymer ?
#
loop_
_entity_poly.entity_id
_entity_poly.type
_entity_poly.pdbx_seq_one_letter_code
_entity_poly.pdbx_strand_id
1 'polypeptide(L)'
;MEPVPLELVRPASEWIRKLIKMNRPYDLPIFINTEAFKGIVANLIDEDWRLPAEELLRYTSDLLVTATTDYIKSIRKIESLPMLREFLLFTSSELVGTLMEESKAQLSQFINREQVPYRHDLFENLSKLRSQRLMEELMSPIGTDHGHMQKPAIRSAVKLVFEQKQARSMDDHMAEEMQHALSAYGKVAEKRFVDTVPMICIEVMQKYDRRLNDILSNVMESEIGRLVVASRTAARHREV
;
A
#
# COMPACT_ATOMS: atom_id res chain seq x y z
N MET A 1 -14.03 9.18 13.83
CA MET A 1 -13.56 8.22 12.81
C MET A 1 -13.75 6.85 13.40
N GLU A 2 -14.72 6.09 12.88
CA GLU A 2 -14.88 4.70 13.27
C GLU A 2 -13.74 3.86 12.67
N PRO A 3 -13.22 2.88 13.42
CA PRO A 3 -12.19 1.99 12.92
C PRO A 3 -12.74 1.16 11.76
N VAL A 4 -12.09 1.22 10.60
CA VAL A 4 -12.41 0.37 9.45
C VAL A 4 -12.05 -1.07 9.84
N PRO A 5 -12.96 -2.04 9.69
CA PRO A 5 -12.64 -3.44 9.93
C PRO A 5 -11.52 -3.88 8.99
N LEU A 6 -10.41 -4.37 9.55
CA LEU A 6 -9.28 -4.96 8.84
C LEU A 6 -9.64 -6.34 8.31
N GLU A 7 -10.54 -6.42 7.33
CA GLU A 7 -10.67 -7.63 6.51
C GLU A 7 -9.59 -7.59 5.43
N LEU A 8 -8.52 -8.35 5.65
CA LEU A 8 -7.34 -8.44 4.79
C LEU A 8 -7.64 -8.86 3.33
N VAL A 9 -8.80 -9.49 3.09
CA VAL A 9 -9.31 -9.94 1.80
C VAL A 9 -10.85 -9.89 1.86
N ARG A 10 -11.51 -9.58 0.74
CA ARG A 10 -12.98 -9.65 0.62
C ARG A 10 -13.52 -10.98 1.20
N PRO A 11 -14.47 -10.94 2.17
CA PRO A 11 -14.85 -12.11 2.97
C PRO A 11 -15.66 -13.17 2.18
N ALA A 12 -16.28 -12.78 1.06
CA ALA A 12 -17.17 -13.65 0.31
C ALA A 12 -16.42 -14.56 -0.68
N SER A 13 -16.39 -15.87 -0.45
CA SER A 13 -15.74 -16.84 -1.35
C SER A 13 -16.34 -16.94 -2.79
N GLU A 14 -17.46 -16.27 -3.06
CA GLU A 14 -18.18 -16.36 -4.33
C GLU A 14 -17.41 -15.77 -5.53
N TRP A 15 -16.65 -14.69 -5.31
CA TRP A 15 -15.86 -14.07 -6.38
C TRP A 15 -14.70 -14.98 -6.82
N ILE A 16 -14.08 -15.68 -5.87
CA ILE A 16 -13.01 -16.66 -6.12
C ILE A 16 -13.54 -17.84 -6.93
N ARG A 17 -14.76 -18.33 -6.65
CA ARG A 17 -15.38 -19.41 -7.43
C ARG A 17 -15.51 -19.05 -8.92
N LYS A 18 -15.88 -17.81 -9.24
CA LYS A 18 -15.98 -17.35 -10.64
C LYS A 18 -14.61 -17.37 -11.32
N LEU A 19 -13.58 -16.87 -10.64
CA LEU A 19 -12.20 -16.85 -11.15
C LEU A 19 -11.60 -18.26 -11.32
N ILE A 20 -11.88 -19.19 -10.40
CA ILE A 20 -11.46 -20.60 -10.52
C ILE A 20 -12.14 -21.27 -11.71
N LYS A 21 -13.44 -21.06 -11.91
CA LYS A 21 -14.17 -21.62 -13.05
C LYS A 21 -13.66 -21.09 -14.39
N MET A 22 -13.31 -19.80 -14.46
CA MET A 22 -12.78 -19.18 -15.68
C MET A 22 -11.35 -19.63 -16.01
N ASN A 23 -10.56 -20.01 -15.01
CA ASN A 23 -9.14 -20.37 -15.17
C ASN A 23 -8.87 -21.86 -14.87
N ARG A 24 -9.85 -22.75 -15.02
CA ARG A 24 -9.69 -24.18 -14.71
C ARG A 24 -8.71 -24.81 -15.73
N PRO A 25 -7.54 -25.33 -15.31
CA PRO A 25 -6.72 -26.13 -16.21
C PRO A 25 -7.43 -27.47 -16.47
N TYR A 26 -7.21 -28.05 -17.66
CA TYR A 26 -7.66 -29.42 -17.98
C TYR A 26 -6.94 -30.48 -17.13
N ASP A 27 -5.84 -30.12 -16.46
CA ASP A 27 -5.01 -31.01 -15.66
C ASP A 27 -5.36 -30.98 -14.17
N LEU A 28 -5.37 -32.19 -13.58
CA LEU A 28 -5.46 -32.57 -12.16
C LEU A 28 -5.93 -31.48 -11.18
N PRO A 29 -7.21 -31.50 -10.72
CA PRO A 29 -7.80 -30.51 -9.80
C PRO A 29 -7.23 -30.55 -8.36
N ILE A 30 -6.12 -31.25 -8.16
CA ILE A 30 -5.46 -31.49 -6.87
C ILE A 30 -4.44 -30.38 -6.55
N PHE A 31 -4.00 -29.63 -7.57
CA PHE A 31 -3.04 -28.53 -7.42
C PHE A 31 -3.73 -27.17 -7.58
N ILE A 32 -3.35 -26.21 -6.73
CA ILE A 32 -3.76 -24.81 -6.89
C ILE A 32 -3.19 -24.31 -8.22
N ASN A 33 -4.06 -23.83 -9.12
CA ASN A 33 -3.62 -23.20 -10.36
C ASN A 33 -2.82 -21.92 -10.01
N THR A 34 -1.51 -21.97 -10.23
CA THR A 34 -0.58 -20.87 -9.94
C THR A 34 -0.86 -19.64 -10.79
N GLU A 35 -1.33 -19.79 -12.02
CA GLU A 35 -1.69 -18.67 -12.89
C GLU A 35 -2.99 -18.01 -12.43
N ALA A 36 -3.98 -18.80 -12.00
CA ALA A 36 -5.19 -18.26 -11.38
C ALA A 36 -4.84 -17.50 -10.08
N PHE A 37 -3.94 -18.04 -9.26
CA PHE A 37 -3.48 -17.39 -8.04
C PHE A 37 -2.76 -16.06 -8.34
N LYS A 38 -1.82 -16.05 -9.28
CA LYS A 38 -1.14 -14.82 -9.74
C LYS A 38 -2.14 -13.77 -10.23
N GLY A 39 -3.10 -14.18 -11.06
CA GLY A 39 -4.13 -13.29 -11.59
C GLY A 39 -5.01 -12.69 -10.48
N ILE A 40 -5.40 -13.51 -9.49
CA ILE A 40 -6.17 -13.03 -8.35
C ILE A 40 -5.36 -12.03 -7.52
N VAL A 41 -4.09 -12.33 -7.21
CA VAL A 41 -3.23 -11.42 -6.46
C VAL A 41 -3.03 -10.10 -7.22
N ALA A 42 -2.76 -10.16 -8.51
CA ALA A 42 -2.57 -8.96 -9.33
C ALA A 42 -3.82 -8.07 -9.29
N ASN A 43 -5.02 -8.65 -9.42
CA ASN A 43 -6.27 -7.92 -9.34
C ASN A 43 -6.50 -7.30 -7.95
N LEU A 44 -6.23 -8.04 -6.86
CA LEU A 44 -6.38 -7.51 -5.50
C LEU A 44 -5.46 -6.31 -5.25
N ILE A 45 -4.20 -6.42 -5.67
CA ILE A 45 -3.23 -5.32 -5.53
C ILE A 45 -3.67 -4.10 -6.33
N ASP A 46 -4.18 -4.32 -7.54
CA ASP A 46 -4.62 -3.23 -8.42
C ASP A 46 -5.88 -2.53 -7.90
N GLU A 47 -6.89 -3.30 -7.49
CA GLU A 47 -8.18 -2.78 -7.02
C GLU A 47 -8.07 -2.15 -5.63
N ASP A 48 -7.37 -2.80 -4.70
CA ASP A 48 -7.46 -2.44 -3.29
C ASP A 48 -6.24 -1.62 -2.81
N TRP A 49 -5.05 -1.76 -3.41
CA TRP A 49 -3.81 -1.18 -2.85
C TRP A 49 -3.13 -0.12 -3.73
N ARG A 50 -3.28 -0.17 -5.06
CA ARG A 50 -2.68 0.85 -5.95
C ARG A 50 -3.19 2.25 -5.62
N LEU A 51 -4.52 2.42 -5.58
CA LEU A 51 -5.15 3.71 -5.36
C LEU A 51 -4.72 4.37 -4.04
N PRO A 52 -4.79 3.69 -2.88
CA PRO A 52 -4.31 4.26 -1.62
C PRO A 52 -2.81 4.63 -1.64
N ALA A 53 -1.98 3.83 -2.32
CA ALA A 53 -0.55 4.10 -2.40
C ALA A 53 -0.24 5.34 -3.25
N GLU A 54 -0.92 5.49 -4.39
CA GLU A 54 -0.81 6.68 -5.25
C GLU A 54 -1.38 7.92 -4.55
N GLU A 55 -2.45 7.78 -3.79
CA GLU A 55 -3.05 8.87 -3.01
C GLU A 55 -2.13 9.36 -1.90
N LEU A 56 -1.46 8.45 -1.17
CA LEU A 56 -0.48 8.83 -0.15
C LEU A 56 0.70 9.59 -0.76
N LEU A 57 1.18 9.15 -1.92
CA LEU A 57 2.24 9.83 -2.64
C LEU A 57 1.79 11.23 -3.09
N ARG A 58 0.58 11.37 -3.66
CA ARG A 58 -0.01 12.67 -4.01
C ARG A 58 -0.13 13.59 -2.80
N TYR A 59 -0.64 13.09 -1.68
CA TYR A 59 -0.75 13.86 -0.44
C TYR A 59 0.59 14.39 0.04
N THR A 60 1.65 13.57 -0.08
CA THR A 60 3.03 13.97 0.24
C THR A 60 3.50 15.13 -0.65
N SER A 61 3.20 15.09 -1.95
CA SER A 61 3.47 16.20 -2.88
C SER A 61 2.80 17.49 -2.43
N ASP A 62 1.49 17.43 -2.19
CA ASP A 62 0.69 18.61 -1.84
C ASP A 62 1.17 19.24 -0.53
N LEU A 63 1.51 18.39 0.45
CA LEU A 63 2.09 18.83 1.72
C LEU A 63 3.44 19.53 1.49
N LEU A 64 4.31 18.95 0.67
CA LEU A 64 5.64 19.51 0.41
C LEU A 64 5.54 20.86 -0.34
N VAL A 65 4.71 20.95 -1.39
CA VAL A 65 4.48 22.20 -2.13
C VAL A 65 3.93 23.29 -1.20
N THR A 66 2.96 22.94 -0.35
CA THR A 66 2.35 23.90 0.57
C THR A 66 3.38 24.38 1.59
N ALA A 67 4.09 23.46 2.24
CA ALA A 67 5.09 23.78 3.25
C ALA A 67 6.22 24.65 2.71
N THR A 68 6.73 24.36 1.51
CA THR A 68 7.83 25.13 0.91
C THR A 68 7.35 26.50 0.43
N THR A 69 6.15 26.56 -0.15
CA THR A 69 5.52 27.83 -0.55
C THR A 69 5.32 28.74 0.66
N ASP A 70 4.75 28.24 1.74
CA ASP A 70 4.52 29.02 2.96
C ASP A 70 5.83 29.45 3.61
N TYR A 71 6.83 28.56 3.64
CA TYR A 71 8.16 28.90 4.11
C TYR A 71 8.77 30.05 3.31
N ILE A 72 8.83 29.96 1.98
CA ILE A 72 9.37 31.01 1.11
C ILE A 72 8.62 32.33 1.30
N LYS A 73 7.29 32.28 1.39
CA LYS A 73 6.46 33.47 1.61
C LYS A 73 6.70 34.13 2.98
N SER A 74 7.13 33.37 3.98
CA SER A 74 7.42 33.88 5.33
C SER A 74 8.78 34.61 5.45
N ILE A 75 9.67 34.45 4.46
CA ILE A 75 11.03 35.05 4.49
C ILE A 75 10.95 36.56 4.27
N ARG A 76 10.91 37.35 5.35
CA ARG A 76 10.86 38.82 5.29
C ARG A 76 12.01 39.46 4.52
N LYS A 77 13.21 38.86 4.56
CA LYS A 77 14.41 39.42 3.91
C LYS A 77 14.29 39.52 2.38
N ILE A 78 13.49 38.67 1.76
CA ILE A 78 13.31 38.63 0.30
C ILE A 78 11.99 39.29 -0.14
N GLU A 79 11.22 39.87 0.78
CA GLU A 79 9.94 40.52 0.48
C GLU A 79 10.12 41.69 -0.51
N SER A 80 11.22 42.44 -0.37
CA SER A 80 11.58 43.53 -1.29
C SER A 80 12.20 43.05 -2.61
N LEU A 81 12.39 41.75 -2.79
CA LEU A 81 13.05 41.10 -3.92
C LEU A 81 12.07 40.16 -4.65
N PRO A 82 11.09 40.72 -5.40
CA PRO A 82 10.01 39.92 -5.99
C PRO A 82 10.52 38.87 -6.98
N MET A 83 11.53 39.20 -7.80
CA MET A 83 12.12 38.25 -8.75
C MET A 83 12.80 37.08 -8.06
N LEU A 84 13.55 37.32 -6.98
CA LEU A 84 14.14 36.25 -6.18
C LEU A 84 13.06 35.36 -5.56
N ARG A 85 11.96 35.95 -5.06
CA ARG A 85 10.84 35.19 -4.47
C ARG A 85 10.16 34.31 -5.52
N GLU A 86 9.87 34.86 -6.70
CA GLU A 86 9.27 34.11 -7.81
C GLU A 86 10.19 32.98 -8.27
N PHE A 87 11.49 33.25 -8.39
CA PHE A 87 12.49 32.24 -8.71
C PHE A 87 12.47 31.07 -7.70
N LEU A 88 12.52 31.37 -6.39
CA LEU A 88 12.50 30.33 -5.36
C LEU A 88 11.21 29.51 -5.40
N LEU A 89 10.05 30.14 -5.61
CA LEU A 89 8.77 29.44 -5.73
C LEU A 89 8.74 28.53 -6.96
N PHE A 90 9.20 29.04 -8.10
CA PHE A 90 9.26 28.30 -9.35
C PHE A 90 10.20 27.10 -9.23
N THR A 91 11.45 27.33 -8.81
CA THR A 91 12.46 26.28 -8.61
C THR A 91 12.00 25.22 -7.62
N SER A 92 11.38 25.62 -6.50
CA SER A 92 10.82 24.68 -5.54
C SER A 92 9.73 23.83 -6.19
N SER A 93 8.79 24.44 -6.91
CA SER A 93 7.67 23.73 -7.53
C SER A 93 8.15 22.74 -8.60
N GLU A 94 9.11 23.14 -9.43
CA GLU A 94 9.71 22.24 -10.43
C GLU A 94 10.46 21.07 -9.80
N LEU A 95 11.21 21.33 -8.73
CA LEU A 95 11.93 20.28 -8.00
C LEU A 95 10.96 19.26 -7.40
N VAL A 96 9.86 19.72 -6.77
CA VAL A 96 8.83 18.80 -6.26
C VAL A 96 8.26 17.97 -7.42
N GLY A 97 7.86 18.60 -8.53
CA GLY A 97 7.35 17.87 -9.70
C GLY A 97 8.31 16.78 -10.20
N THR A 98 9.60 17.09 -10.28
CA THR A 98 10.64 16.12 -10.70
C THR A 98 10.74 14.95 -9.72
N LEU A 99 10.81 15.22 -8.41
CA LEU A 99 10.90 14.19 -7.38
C LEU A 99 9.64 13.32 -7.33
N MET A 100 8.49 13.89 -7.65
CA MET A 100 7.21 13.18 -7.70
C MET A 100 7.15 12.20 -8.86
N GLU A 101 7.59 12.59 -10.06
CA GLU A 101 7.66 11.67 -11.21
C GLU A 101 8.63 10.51 -10.96
N GLU A 102 9.80 10.78 -10.37
CA GLU A 102 10.75 9.75 -9.96
C GLU A 102 10.13 8.77 -8.96
N SER A 103 9.44 9.30 -7.94
CA SER A 103 8.84 8.49 -6.88
C SER A 103 7.63 7.71 -7.37
N LYS A 104 6.88 8.25 -8.34
CA LYS A 104 5.78 7.55 -9.02
C LYS A 104 6.29 6.38 -9.85
N ALA A 105 7.42 6.54 -10.54
CA ALA A 105 8.07 5.45 -11.26
C ALA A 105 8.55 4.35 -10.29
N GLN A 106 9.16 4.73 -9.16
CA GLN A 106 9.57 3.80 -8.11
C GLN A 106 8.38 3.04 -7.50
N LEU A 107 7.30 3.75 -7.18
CA LEU A 107 6.07 3.16 -6.65
C LEU A 107 5.45 2.18 -7.66
N SER A 108 5.38 2.57 -8.93
CA SER A 108 4.86 1.71 -10.00
C SER A 108 5.69 0.44 -10.14
N GLN A 109 7.02 0.55 -10.09
CA GLN A 109 7.91 -0.60 -10.13
C GLN A 109 7.70 -1.54 -8.93
N PHE A 110 7.53 -0.97 -7.73
CA PHE A 110 7.22 -1.74 -6.53
C PHE A 110 5.89 -2.49 -6.67
N ILE A 111 4.82 -1.81 -7.06
CA ILE A 111 3.49 -2.41 -7.24
C ILE A 111 3.55 -3.55 -8.27
N ASN A 112 4.16 -3.31 -9.43
CA ASN A 112 4.28 -4.32 -10.49
C ASN A 112 5.05 -5.56 -10.03
N ARG A 113 6.03 -5.40 -9.13
CA ARG A 113 6.76 -6.52 -8.53
C ARG A 113 5.88 -7.32 -7.58
N GLU A 114 5.06 -6.66 -6.77
CA GLU A 114 4.17 -7.36 -5.82
C GLU A 114 2.98 -8.04 -6.54
N GLN A 115 2.59 -7.61 -7.75
CA GLN A 115 1.59 -8.32 -8.56
C GLN A 115 1.99 -9.75 -8.94
N VAL A 116 3.27 -10.10 -8.81
CA VAL A 116 3.78 -11.45 -9.04
C VAL A 116 4.16 -12.08 -7.71
N PRO A 117 3.32 -12.96 -7.11
CA PRO A 117 3.65 -13.63 -5.86
C PRO A 117 5.02 -14.31 -5.86
N TYR A 118 5.89 -13.90 -4.93
CA TYR A 118 7.22 -14.47 -4.76
C TYR A 118 7.52 -14.70 -3.27
N ARG A 119 7.57 -15.97 -2.81
CA ARG A 119 8.23 -16.40 -1.55
C ARG A 119 8.14 -17.90 -1.25
N HIS A 120 9.02 -18.35 -0.34
CA HIS A 120 9.13 -19.72 0.19
C HIS A 120 8.41 -19.97 1.53
N ASP A 121 7.96 -18.94 2.25
CA ASP A 121 7.29 -19.03 3.57
C ASP A 121 5.76 -19.14 3.48
N LEU A 122 5.20 -19.07 2.26
CA LEU A 122 3.77 -19.18 2.00
C LEU A 122 3.20 -20.49 2.58
N PHE A 123 3.97 -21.57 2.49
CA PHE A 123 3.54 -22.88 2.97
C PHE A 123 3.37 -22.95 4.49
N GLU A 124 4.27 -22.32 5.26
CA GLU A 124 4.17 -22.29 6.72
C GLU A 124 2.94 -21.50 7.18
N ASN A 125 2.69 -20.35 6.56
CA ASN A 125 1.51 -19.53 6.85
C ASN A 125 0.22 -20.23 6.43
N LEU A 126 0.22 -20.90 5.27
CA LEU A 126 -0.89 -21.72 4.80
C LEU A 126 -1.20 -22.85 5.78
N SER A 127 -0.17 -23.58 6.23
CA SER A 127 -0.32 -24.67 7.20
C SER A 127 -0.93 -24.17 8.52
N LYS A 128 -0.46 -23.03 9.04
CA LYS A 128 -1.04 -22.40 10.24
C LYS A 128 -2.52 -22.04 10.06
N LEU A 129 -2.89 -21.41 8.94
CA LEU A 129 -4.28 -21.04 8.67
C LEU A 129 -5.20 -22.27 8.55
N ARG A 130 -4.74 -23.33 7.86
CA ARG A 130 -5.47 -24.61 7.78
C ARG A 130 -5.74 -25.19 9.17
N SER A 131 -4.72 -25.25 10.02
CA SER A 131 -4.84 -25.77 11.38
C SER A 131 -5.72 -24.90 12.28
N GLN A 132 -5.61 -23.58 12.15
CA GLN A 132 -6.41 -22.63 12.94
C GLN A 132 -7.89 -22.73 12.61
N ARG A 133 -8.26 -22.76 11.32
CA ARG A 133 -9.66 -22.89 10.91
C ARG A 133 -10.28 -24.21 11.35
N LEU A 134 -9.54 -25.32 11.22
CA LEU A 134 -9.99 -26.61 11.73
C LEU A 134 -10.22 -26.54 13.25
N MET A 135 -9.34 -25.87 13.99
CA MET A 135 -9.53 -25.65 15.42
C MET A 135 -10.80 -24.84 15.71
N GLU A 136 -11.02 -23.72 15.01
CA GLU A 136 -12.21 -22.88 15.16
C GLU A 136 -13.51 -23.65 14.87
N GLU A 137 -13.55 -24.45 13.80
CA GLU A 137 -14.70 -25.28 13.45
C GLU A 137 -14.95 -26.40 14.46
N LEU A 138 -13.91 -26.96 15.08
CA LEU A 138 -14.03 -27.96 16.14
C LEU A 138 -14.46 -27.36 17.48
N MET A 139 -14.03 -26.13 17.78
CA MET A 139 -14.33 -25.44 19.03
C MET A 139 -15.70 -24.74 19.01
N SER A 140 -16.18 -24.30 17.84
CA SER A 140 -17.49 -23.68 17.64
C SER A 140 -18.67 -24.47 18.25
N PRO A 141 -18.82 -25.79 17.97
CA PRO A 141 -19.88 -26.60 18.57
C PRO A 141 -19.63 -26.97 20.04
N ILE A 142 -18.42 -26.77 20.57
CA ILE A 142 -18.06 -27.10 21.95
C ILE A 142 -18.48 -25.98 22.92
N GLY A 143 -18.70 -24.75 22.43
CA GLY A 143 -19.11 -23.61 23.24
C GLY A 143 -18.05 -23.17 24.26
N THR A 144 -18.15 -21.94 24.77
CA THR A 144 -17.29 -21.42 25.84
C THR A 144 -17.78 -21.77 27.24
N ASP A 145 -18.97 -22.38 27.36
CA ASP A 145 -19.54 -22.75 28.64
C ASP A 145 -18.75 -23.89 29.27
N HIS A 146 -18.16 -23.63 30.43
CA HIS A 146 -17.43 -24.58 31.27
C HIS A 146 -18.31 -25.72 31.85
N GLY A 147 -19.53 -25.90 31.34
CA GLY A 147 -20.36 -27.04 31.63
C GLY A 147 -19.79 -28.28 30.97
N HIS A 148 -19.51 -29.32 31.76
CA HIS A 148 -18.93 -30.58 31.27
C HIS A 148 -19.76 -31.19 30.13
N MET A 149 -19.35 -30.93 28.89
CA MET A 149 -19.91 -31.60 27.72
C MET A 149 -19.59 -33.10 27.83
N GLN A 150 -20.61 -33.95 27.73
CA GLN A 150 -20.41 -35.39 27.83
C GLN A 150 -19.55 -35.88 26.66
N LYS A 151 -18.56 -36.75 26.94
CA LYS A 151 -17.67 -37.37 25.94
C LYS A 151 -18.36 -37.83 24.63
N PRO A 152 -19.55 -38.48 24.66
CA PRO A 152 -20.26 -38.85 23.43
C PRO A 152 -20.73 -37.66 22.58
N ALA A 153 -21.14 -36.55 23.20
CA ALA A 153 -21.57 -35.34 22.49
C ALA A 153 -20.39 -34.69 21.74
N ILE A 154 -19.21 -34.63 22.37
CA ILE A 154 -17.97 -34.16 21.74
C ILE A 154 -17.62 -35.06 20.55
N ARG A 155 -17.66 -36.39 20.72
CA ARG A 155 -17.38 -37.33 19.63
C ARG A 155 -18.33 -37.14 18.45
N SER A 156 -19.62 -36.93 18.70
CA SER A 156 -20.61 -36.68 17.65
C SER A 156 -20.40 -35.33 16.95
N ALA A 157 -20.08 -34.26 17.69
CA ALA A 157 -19.79 -32.95 17.12
C ALA A 157 -18.54 -32.99 16.21
N VAL A 158 -17.47 -33.63 16.67
CA VAL A 158 -16.26 -33.83 15.87
C VAL A 158 -16.59 -34.62 14.60
N LYS A 159 -17.33 -35.73 14.71
CA LYS A 159 -17.71 -36.55 13.56
C LYS A 159 -18.53 -35.76 12.53
N LEU A 160 -19.49 -34.94 12.99
CA LEU A 160 -20.30 -34.08 12.15
C LEU A 160 -19.44 -33.09 11.34
N VAL A 161 -18.44 -32.46 11.96
CA VAL A 161 -17.52 -31.54 11.27
C VAL A 161 -16.75 -32.26 10.16
N PHE A 162 -16.26 -33.47 10.41
CA PHE A 162 -15.55 -34.26 9.38
C PHE A 162 -16.49 -34.75 8.26
N GLU A 163 -17.69 -35.22 8.59
CA GLU A 163 -18.71 -35.63 7.60
C GLU A 163 -19.13 -34.44 6.71
N GLN A 164 -19.32 -33.27 7.29
CA GLN A 164 -19.61 -32.03 6.55
C GLN A 164 -18.45 -31.61 5.65
N LYS A 165 -17.20 -31.74 6.10
CA LYS A 165 -16.04 -31.46 5.23
C LYS A 165 -15.95 -32.43 4.07
N GLN A 166 -16.16 -33.72 4.28
CA GLN A 166 -16.13 -34.72 3.21
C GLN A 166 -17.27 -34.57 2.21
N ALA A 167 -18.41 -34.01 2.63
CA ALA A 167 -19.55 -33.76 1.77
C ALA A 167 -19.40 -32.53 0.85
N ARG A 168 -18.37 -31.69 1.06
CA ARG A 168 -18.10 -30.52 0.21
C ARG A 168 -17.67 -30.95 -1.19
N SER A 169 -18.02 -30.15 -2.18
CA SER A 169 -17.56 -30.40 -3.55
C SER A 169 -16.05 -30.11 -3.66
N MET A 170 -15.43 -30.70 -4.67
CA MET A 170 -14.03 -30.41 -5.02
C MET A 170 -13.80 -28.91 -5.25
N ASP A 171 -14.74 -28.22 -5.89
CA ASP A 171 -14.67 -26.77 -6.15
C ASP A 171 -14.72 -25.96 -4.84
N ASP A 172 -15.49 -26.41 -3.84
CA ASP A 172 -15.54 -25.76 -2.51
C ASP A 172 -14.19 -25.88 -1.80
N HIS A 173 -13.57 -27.07 -1.85
CA HIS A 173 -12.25 -27.28 -1.27
C HIS A 173 -11.18 -26.45 -1.98
N MET A 174 -11.20 -26.39 -3.32
CA MET A 174 -10.25 -25.57 -4.07
C MET A 174 -10.41 -24.08 -3.76
N ALA A 175 -11.65 -23.58 -3.64
CA ALA A 175 -11.89 -22.18 -3.29
C ALA A 175 -11.42 -21.85 -1.87
N GLU A 176 -11.64 -22.75 -0.91
CA GLU A 176 -11.14 -22.62 0.46
C GLU A 176 -9.61 -22.59 0.51
N GLU A 177 -8.95 -23.50 -0.20
CA GLU A 177 -7.49 -23.54 -0.28
C GLU A 177 -6.91 -22.30 -0.96
N MET A 178 -7.54 -21.81 -2.02
CA MET A 178 -7.17 -20.55 -2.68
C MET A 178 -7.31 -19.37 -1.72
N GLN A 179 -8.40 -19.29 -0.95
CA GLN A 179 -8.61 -18.23 0.04
C GLN A 179 -7.52 -18.24 1.11
N HIS A 180 -7.12 -19.41 1.63
CA HIS A 180 -6.05 -19.50 2.62
C HIS A 180 -4.70 -19.09 2.04
N ALA A 181 -4.40 -19.49 0.79
CA ALA A 181 -3.19 -19.08 0.10
C ALA A 181 -3.15 -17.55 -0.10
N LEU A 182 -4.27 -16.95 -0.50
CA LEU A 182 -4.41 -15.51 -0.67
C LEU A 182 -4.25 -14.76 0.64
N SER A 183 -4.86 -15.26 1.72
CA SER A 183 -4.74 -14.65 3.04
C SER A 183 -3.31 -14.73 3.59
N ALA A 184 -2.64 -15.86 3.38
CA ALA A 184 -1.24 -16.05 3.76
C ALA A 184 -0.30 -15.11 2.99
N TYR A 185 -0.50 -14.98 1.68
CA TYR A 185 0.28 -14.06 0.85
C TYR A 185 -0.02 -12.60 1.17
N GLY A 186 -1.31 -12.25 1.25
CA GLY A 186 -1.81 -10.90 1.52
C GLY A 186 -1.20 -10.32 2.79
N LYS A 187 -1.14 -11.08 3.88
CA LYS A 187 -0.48 -10.64 5.13
C LYS A 187 1.00 -10.25 4.95
N VAL A 188 1.73 -10.98 4.11
CA VAL A 188 3.15 -10.70 3.85
C VAL A 188 3.29 -9.48 2.93
N ALA A 189 2.46 -9.40 1.89
CA ALA A 189 2.49 -8.31 0.93
C ALA A 189 2.02 -6.99 1.56
N GLU A 190 0.96 -7.02 2.36
CA GLU A 190 0.45 -5.87 3.12
C GLU A 190 1.56 -5.23 3.96
N LYS A 191 2.31 -6.04 4.74
CA LYS A 191 3.43 -5.54 5.52
C LYS A 191 4.44 -4.78 4.65
N ARG A 192 4.75 -5.30 3.46
CA ARG A 192 5.66 -4.63 2.52
C ARG A 192 5.08 -3.32 2.01
N PHE A 193 3.78 -3.24 1.74
CA PHE A 193 3.13 -1.99 1.36
C PHE A 193 3.19 -0.95 2.48
N VAL A 194 2.86 -1.36 3.71
CA VAL A 194 2.89 -0.51 4.91
C VAL A 194 4.31 -0.02 5.21
N ASP A 195 5.34 -0.83 4.96
CA ASP A 195 6.73 -0.42 5.17
C ASP A 195 7.27 0.42 3.98
N THR A 196 6.98 0.02 2.73
CA THR A 196 7.65 0.56 1.54
C THR A 196 7.02 1.85 1.02
N VAL A 197 5.69 1.94 0.97
CA VAL A 197 5.02 3.12 0.39
C VAL A 197 5.32 4.38 1.21
N PRO A 198 5.23 4.37 2.55
CA PRO A 198 5.64 5.53 3.35
C PRO A 198 7.13 5.85 3.22
N MET A 199 8.00 4.84 3.08
CA MET A 199 9.43 5.06 2.88
C MET A 199 9.70 5.81 1.57
N ILE A 200 9.04 5.44 0.46
CA ILE A 200 9.12 6.18 -0.82
C ILE A 200 8.69 7.65 -0.61
N CYS A 201 7.61 7.88 0.13
CA CYS A 201 7.14 9.24 0.44
C CYS A 201 8.16 10.04 1.27
N ILE A 202 8.80 9.41 2.25
CA ILE A 202 9.84 10.04 3.08
C ILE A 202 11.07 10.38 2.25
N GLU A 203 11.46 9.51 1.31
CA GLU A 203 12.59 9.77 0.42
C GLU A 203 12.42 11.03 -0.43
N VAL A 204 11.18 11.38 -0.82
CA VAL A 204 10.89 12.66 -1.52
C VAL A 204 11.37 13.83 -0.67
N MET A 205 10.98 13.86 0.60
CA MET A 205 11.33 14.94 1.53
C MET A 205 12.85 14.99 1.79
N GLN A 206 13.49 13.84 1.92
CA GLN A 206 14.94 13.76 2.16
C GLN A 206 15.76 14.22 0.94
N LYS A 207 15.30 13.90 -0.28
CA LYS A 207 15.96 14.30 -1.53
C LYS A 207 15.73 15.78 -1.83
N TYR A 208 14.58 16.33 -1.44
CA TYR A 208 14.22 17.73 -1.69
C TYR A 208 15.26 18.71 -1.15
N ASP A 209 15.63 18.62 0.13
CA ASP A 209 16.57 19.56 0.76
C ASP A 209 17.94 19.56 0.05
N ARG A 210 18.50 18.35 -0.16
CA ARG A 210 19.79 18.19 -0.84
C ARG A 210 19.77 18.76 -2.26
N ARG A 211 18.77 18.38 -3.05
CA ARG A 211 18.67 18.82 -4.45
C ARG A 211 18.36 20.30 -4.57
N LEU A 212 17.56 20.86 -3.67
CA LEU A 212 17.30 22.30 -3.65
C LEU A 212 18.61 23.06 -3.38
N ASN A 213 19.39 22.62 -2.40
CA ASN A 213 20.68 23.22 -2.10
C ASN A 213 21.66 23.12 -3.29
N ASP A 214 21.69 21.98 -3.98
CA ASP A 214 22.50 21.80 -5.19
C ASP A 214 22.06 22.76 -6.31
N ILE A 215 20.75 22.91 -6.55
CA ILE A 215 20.23 23.85 -7.57
C ILE A 215 20.62 25.28 -7.22
N LEU A 216 20.40 25.70 -5.97
CA LEU A 216 20.70 27.05 -5.51
C LEU A 216 22.20 27.37 -5.53
N SER A 217 23.05 26.36 -5.26
CA SER A 217 24.51 26.51 -5.29
C SER A 217 25.08 26.65 -6.71
N ASN A 218 24.35 26.17 -7.72
CA ASN A 218 24.76 26.21 -9.12
C ASN A 218 24.21 27.41 -9.90
N VAL A 219 23.50 28.34 -9.24
CA VAL A 219 23.01 29.57 -9.89
C VAL A 219 24.19 30.48 -10.23
N MET A 220 24.24 30.94 -11.48
CA MET A 220 25.32 31.80 -11.97
C MET A 220 25.27 33.20 -11.32
N GLU A 221 26.42 33.80 -11.06
CA GLU A 221 26.52 35.13 -10.43
C GLU A 221 25.78 36.23 -11.22
N SER A 222 25.78 36.14 -12.55
CA SER A 222 25.03 37.02 -13.44
C SER A 222 23.51 36.91 -13.25
N GLU A 223 23.01 35.72 -12.90
CA GLU A 223 21.61 35.45 -12.64
C GLU A 223 21.22 35.94 -11.24
N ILE A 224 22.08 35.74 -10.24
CA ILE A 224 21.92 36.35 -8.90
C ILE A 224 21.78 37.87 -9.00
N GLY A 225 22.63 38.51 -9.81
CA GLY A 225 22.57 39.96 -10.05
C GLY A 225 21.22 40.43 -10.59
N ARG A 226 20.54 39.61 -11.41
CA ARG A 226 19.18 39.91 -11.91
C ARG A 226 18.12 39.67 -10.84
N LEU A 227 18.25 38.62 -10.04
CA LEU A 227 17.26 38.24 -9.02
C LEU A 227 17.19 39.22 -7.83
N VAL A 228 18.32 39.85 -7.48
CA VAL A 228 18.46 40.71 -6.29
C VAL A 228 18.13 42.19 -6.58
N VAL A 229 17.59 42.50 -7.77
CA VAL A 229 17.14 43.88 -8.07
C VAL A 229 15.87 44.18 -7.27
N ALA A 230 16.00 45.09 -6.29
CA ALA A 230 14.87 45.50 -5.46
C ALA A 230 13.81 46.27 -6.26
N SER A 231 12.54 46.08 -5.91
CA SER A 231 11.46 46.88 -6.46
C SER A 231 11.61 48.35 -6.04
N ARG A 232 11.49 49.28 -6.99
CA ARG A 232 11.62 50.74 -6.76
C ARG A 232 10.69 51.28 -5.67
N THR A 233 9.62 50.56 -5.35
CA THR A 233 8.65 50.90 -4.29
C THR A 233 9.16 50.59 -2.88
N ALA A 234 10.02 49.58 -2.70
CA ALA A 234 10.58 49.21 -1.39
C ALA A 234 11.71 50.16 -0.94
N ALA A 235 12.37 50.83 -1.88
CA ALA A 235 13.40 51.83 -1.58
C ALA A 235 12.82 53.08 -0.90
N ARG A 236 11.57 53.46 -1.20
CA ARG A 236 10.92 54.65 -0.63
C ARG A 236 10.47 54.51 0.82
N HIS A 237 10.31 53.30 1.33
CA HIS A 237 9.92 53.06 2.73
C HIS A 237 11.10 52.95 3.71
N ARG A 238 12.35 53.05 3.24
CA ARG A 238 13.55 53.11 4.09
C ARG A 238 14.11 54.53 4.29
N GLU A 239 13.52 55.54 3.66
CA GLU A 239 13.98 56.94 3.70
C GLU A 239 13.06 57.88 4.51
N VAL A 240 12.14 57.35 5.35
CA VAL A 240 11.32 58.14 6.29
C VAL A 240 11.42 57.58 7.69
#